data_AF-A0A353S9C7-F1
#
_entry.id   AF-A0A353S9C7-F1
#
_cell.length_a   1.000
_cell.length_b   1.000
_cell.length_c   1.000
_cell.angle_alpha   90.00
_cell.angle_beta   90.00
_cell.angle_gamma   90.00
#
_symmetry.space_group_name_H-M   'P 1'
#
loop_
_entity.id
_entity.type
_entity.pdbx_description
1 polymer ?
#
loop_
_entity_poly.entity_id
_entity_poly.type
_entity_poly.pdbx_seq_one_letter_code
_entity_poly.pdbx_strand_id
1 'polypeptide(L)'
;MVLGCALFGVIYMVYNLCENMVAGQSLLFDMNLFLEGLFVVTPFVLMFSALLMVLYLVRHPIDSLAVLVVYGLLCVCVWLVCIPRVVKADVAFYGTDAPSAARGIPSASYFRPDGERIFYYTKISGADNKVTGICLNTDLDSTSDVYTFSALELSGRQDQFTDSLIQGSLAMPPVLSILVKKLAAMNVVLKKCATRGTGYWLCFSSMGLALIAVIGLRYVSKWRLVDVMLVICVTTGIIAFNLLGYTNSSFAAVSDSVNGVLNKLGLFRKLTAVGNPSVVFCNILIFIVLTAAAVIFERGHQKQLSAESGDVSL
;
A
#
# COMPACT_ATOMS: atom_id res chain seq x y z
N MET A 1 -7.84 -10.68 13.29
CA MET A 1 -7.66 -9.36 12.63
C MET A 1 -7.25 -8.29 13.61
N VAL A 2 -8.06 -7.98 14.64
CA VAL A 2 -7.76 -6.93 15.65
C VAL A 2 -6.41 -7.16 16.34
N LEU A 3 -6.16 -8.37 16.84
CA LEU A 3 -4.87 -8.72 17.46
C LEU A 3 -3.68 -8.53 16.51
N GLY A 4 -3.87 -8.85 15.22
CA GLY A 4 -2.84 -8.68 14.20
C GLY A 4 -2.56 -7.20 13.92
N CYS A 5 -3.60 -6.37 13.81
CA CYS A 5 -3.43 -4.92 13.64
C CYS A 5 -2.72 -4.29 14.84
N ALA A 6 -3.10 -4.70 16.06
CA ALA A 6 -2.46 -4.24 17.28
C ALA A 6 -0.98 -4.66 17.34
N LEU A 7 -0.67 -5.93 17.03
CA LEU A 7 0.70 -6.45 17.03
C LEU A 7 1.57 -5.74 15.98
N PHE A 8 1.07 -5.53 14.77
CA PHE A 8 1.81 -4.77 13.76
C PHE A 8 1.95 -3.28 14.12
N GLY A 9 0.95 -2.67 14.78
CA GLY A 9 1.05 -1.32 15.32
C GLY A 9 2.14 -1.22 16.38
N VAL A 10 2.25 -2.21 17.28
CA VAL A 10 3.34 -2.30 18.27
C VAL A 10 4.68 -2.48 17.57
N ILE A 11 4.80 -3.36 16.58
CA ILE A 11 6.06 -3.55 15.83
C ILE A 11 6.47 -2.26 15.13
N TYR A 12 5.54 -1.55 14.49
CA TYR A 12 5.81 -0.27 13.84
C TYR A 12 6.29 0.78 14.85
N MET A 13 5.61 0.87 15.99
CA MET A 13 6.01 1.75 17.08
C MET A 13 7.40 1.40 17.62
N VAL A 14 7.70 0.11 17.90
CA VAL A 14 9.00 -0.34 18.38
C VAL A 14 10.09 -0.04 17.35
N TYR A 15 9.82 -0.26 16.06
CA TYR A 15 10.75 0.04 14.98
C TYR A 15 11.12 1.54 14.97
N ASN A 16 10.12 2.43 14.96
CA ASN A 16 10.37 3.87 14.99
C ASN A 16 10.96 4.34 16.33
N LEU A 17 10.60 3.71 17.46
CA LEU A 17 11.22 3.99 18.76
C LEU A 17 12.69 3.57 18.80
N CYS A 18 13.07 2.47 18.14
CA CYS A 18 14.46 2.09 17.97
C CYS A 18 15.21 3.12 17.13
N GLU A 19 14.63 3.61 16.02
CA GLU A 19 15.21 4.70 15.23
C GLU A 19 15.41 5.96 16.09
N ASN A 20 14.37 6.35 16.83
CA ASN A 20 14.38 7.50 17.73
C ASN A 20 15.41 7.36 18.87
N MET A 21 15.58 6.15 19.42
CA MET A 21 16.58 5.86 20.46
C MET A 21 18.00 6.05 19.93
N VAL A 22 18.29 5.58 18.71
CA VAL A 22 19.61 5.82 18.10
C VAL A 22 19.81 7.31 17.80
N ALA A 23 18.73 8.06 17.55
CA ALA A 23 18.75 9.52 17.47
C ALA A 23 18.85 10.24 18.83
N GLY A 24 18.95 9.51 19.96
CA GLY A 24 19.14 10.06 21.30
C GLY A 24 17.85 10.39 22.06
N GLN A 25 16.68 9.93 21.60
CA GLN A 25 15.41 10.12 22.29
C GLN A 25 15.14 9.07 23.37
N SER A 26 14.22 9.38 24.30
CA SER A 26 13.80 8.47 25.36
C SER A 26 12.83 7.38 24.87
N LEU A 27 12.96 6.17 25.43
CA LEU A 27 12.16 4.97 25.11
C LEU A 27 10.77 4.97 25.78
N LEU A 28 10.06 6.10 25.77
CA LEU A 28 8.70 6.14 26.31
C LEU A 28 7.70 5.65 25.25
N PHE A 29 6.66 4.96 25.72
CA PHE A 29 5.55 4.54 24.87
C PHE A 29 4.87 5.79 24.28
N ASP A 30 4.89 5.91 22.94
CA ASP A 30 4.23 7.00 22.23
C ASP A 30 2.96 6.48 21.55
N MET A 31 1.82 6.93 22.06
CA MET A 31 0.50 6.58 21.53
C MET A 31 0.28 7.09 20.10
N ASN A 32 0.92 8.19 19.69
CA ASN A 32 0.81 8.70 18.33
C ASN A 32 1.52 7.77 17.34
N LEU A 33 2.75 7.34 17.66
CA LEU A 33 3.49 6.37 16.84
C LEU A 33 2.74 5.03 16.72
N PHE A 34 2.09 4.58 17.80
CA PHE A 34 1.23 3.40 17.78
C PHE A 34 0.01 3.59 16.86
N LEU A 35 -0.70 4.71 16.98
CA LEU A 35 -1.87 5.03 16.14
C LEU A 35 -1.51 5.21 14.67
N GLU A 36 -0.35 5.81 14.38
CA GLU A 36 0.19 5.91 13.01
C GLU A 36 0.46 4.53 12.43
N GLY A 37 1.14 3.65 13.17
CA GLY A 37 1.34 2.26 12.77
C GLY A 37 0.02 1.54 12.50
N LEU A 38 -0.99 1.79 13.33
CA LEU A 38 -2.33 1.23 13.14
C LEU A 38 -2.98 1.73 11.84
N PHE A 39 -2.93 3.03 11.55
CA PHE A 39 -3.49 3.59 10.31
C PHE A 39 -2.73 3.13 9.06
N VAL A 40 -1.42 2.99 9.15
CA VAL A 40 -0.58 2.48 8.05
C VAL A 40 -0.91 1.02 7.75
N VAL A 41 -1.06 0.17 8.76
CA VAL A 41 -1.18 -1.28 8.57
C VAL A 41 -2.62 -1.74 8.32
N THR A 42 -3.61 -1.07 8.92
CA THR A 42 -5.02 -1.49 8.86
C THR A 42 -5.55 -1.68 7.42
N PRO A 43 -5.30 -0.78 6.45
CA PRO A 43 -5.72 -0.97 5.06
C PRO A 43 -5.17 -2.26 4.44
N PHE A 44 -3.92 -2.60 4.74
CA PHE A 44 -3.30 -3.83 4.23
C PHE A 44 -3.88 -5.06 4.89
N VAL A 45 -4.10 -5.04 6.21
CA VAL A 45 -4.75 -6.16 6.90
C VAL A 45 -6.15 -6.38 6.34
N LEU A 46 -6.92 -5.32 6.13
CA LEU A 46 -8.23 -5.39 5.48
C LEU A 46 -8.15 -5.97 4.07
N MET A 47 -7.16 -5.59 3.27
CA MET A 47 -6.93 -6.16 1.94
C MET A 47 -6.62 -7.68 2.00
N PHE A 48 -5.74 -8.10 2.92
CA PHE A 48 -5.39 -9.53 3.10
C PHE A 48 -6.49 -10.34 3.79
N SER A 49 -7.48 -9.70 4.42
CA SER A 49 -8.63 -10.40 5.03
C SER A 49 -9.41 -11.22 4.01
N ALA A 50 -9.59 -10.68 2.80
CA ALA A 50 -10.29 -11.35 1.70
C ALA A 50 -9.54 -12.62 1.27
N LEU A 51 -8.21 -12.57 1.22
CA LEU A 51 -7.36 -13.73 0.93
C LEU A 51 -7.53 -14.82 1.99
N LEU A 52 -7.44 -14.45 3.28
CA LEU A 52 -7.61 -15.41 4.38
C LEU A 52 -8.98 -16.09 4.35
N MET A 53 -10.02 -15.34 3.98
CA MET A 53 -11.37 -15.90 3.84
C MET A 53 -11.47 -16.88 2.67
N VAL A 54 -10.86 -16.59 1.52
CA VAL A 54 -10.79 -17.56 0.40
C VAL A 54 -10.03 -18.83 0.82
N LEU A 55 -8.89 -18.69 1.50
CA LEU A 55 -8.13 -19.84 2.00
C LEU A 55 -8.94 -20.69 2.99
N TYR A 56 -9.73 -20.04 3.85
CA TYR A 56 -10.65 -20.73 4.74
C TYR A 56 -11.71 -21.52 3.97
N LEU A 57 -12.30 -20.92 2.92
CA LEU A 57 -13.31 -21.58 2.07
C LEU A 57 -12.75 -22.73 1.24
N VAL A 58 -11.47 -22.70 0.85
CA VAL A 58 -10.80 -23.83 0.21
C VAL A 58 -10.63 -25.00 1.19
N ARG A 59 -10.33 -24.71 2.47
CA ARG A 59 -10.17 -25.74 3.50
C ARG A 59 -11.51 -26.35 3.92
N HIS A 60 -12.53 -25.51 4.08
CA HIS A 60 -13.87 -25.88 4.50
C HIS A 60 -14.85 -25.54 3.37
N PRO A 61 -14.99 -26.44 2.38
CA PRO A 61 -15.90 -26.20 1.26
C PRO A 61 -17.34 -26.18 1.79
N ILE A 62 -17.97 -25.02 1.69
CA ILE A 62 -19.39 -24.84 1.94
C ILE A 62 -19.99 -24.45 0.59
N ASP A 63 -20.74 -25.38 0.00
CA ASP A 63 -21.37 -25.22 -1.30
C ASP A 63 -22.72 -24.52 -1.11
N SER A 64 -22.65 -23.21 -0.88
CA SER A 64 -23.84 -22.37 -0.83
C SER A 64 -23.57 -21.06 -1.56
N LEU A 65 -24.46 -20.72 -2.49
CA LEU A 65 -24.45 -19.43 -3.18
C LEU A 65 -24.50 -18.27 -2.17
N ALA A 66 -25.13 -18.47 -1.01
CA ALA A 66 -25.16 -17.49 0.07
C ALA A 66 -23.74 -17.12 0.57
N VAL A 67 -22.81 -18.08 0.62
CA VAL A 67 -21.42 -17.82 1.03
C VAL A 67 -20.70 -16.92 0.04
N LEU A 68 -20.92 -17.13 -1.27
CA LEU A 68 -20.37 -16.29 -2.33
C LEU A 68 -20.91 -14.84 -2.23
N VAL A 69 -22.22 -14.70 -2.02
CA VAL A 69 -22.88 -13.39 -1.87
C VAL A 69 -22.38 -12.67 -0.62
N VAL A 70 -22.32 -13.35 0.53
CA VAL A 70 -21.83 -12.76 1.78
C VAL A 70 -20.36 -12.36 1.66
N TYR A 71 -19.52 -13.21 1.05
CA TYR A 71 -18.11 -12.88 0.76
C TYR A 71 -17.99 -11.63 -0.11
N GLY A 72 -18.75 -11.57 -1.21
CA GLY A 72 -18.77 -10.41 -2.10
C GLY A 72 -19.19 -9.13 -1.38
N LEU A 73 -20.27 -9.17 -0.60
CA LEU A 73 -20.76 -8.04 0.19
C LEU A 73 -19.74 -7.56 1.22
N LEU A 74 -19.09 -8.48 1.93
CA LEU A 74 -18.03 -8.15 2.89
C LEU A 74 -16.86 -7.46 2.20
N CYS A 75 -16.40 -7.98 1.06
CA CYS A 75 -15.30 -7.37 0.32
C CYS A 75 -15.67 -6.00 -0.25
N VAL A 76 -16.88 -5.84 -0.81
CA VAL A 76 -17.38 -4.54 -1.28
C VAL A 76 -17.45 -3.55 -0.12
N CYS A 77 -17.94 -3.97 1.05
CA CYS A 77 -17.96 -3.14 2.25
C CYS A 77 -16.53 -2.73 2.68
N VAL A 78 -15.58 -3.67 2.68
CA VAL A 78 -14.18 -3.39 3.01
C VAL A 78 -13.57 -2.34 2.06
N TRP A 79 -13.75 -2.51 0.76
CA TRP A 79 -13.15 -1.65 -0.26
C TRP A 79 -13.86 -0.31 -0.44
N LEU A 80 -15.18 -0.24 -0.32
CA LEU A 80 -15.93 1.00 -0.53
C LEU A 80 -16.18 1.79 0.74
N VAL A 81 -16.16 1.13 1.91
CA VAL A 81 -16.48 1.76 3.21
C VAL A 81 -15.28 1.73 4.14
N CYS A 82 -14.78 0.56 4.53
CA CYS A 82 -13.81 0.44 5.63
C CYS A 82 -12.47 1.12 5.29
N ILE A 83 -11.82 0.72 4.19
CA ILE A 83 -10.52 1.28 3.80
C ILE A 83 -10.58 2.81 3.61
N PRO A 84 -11.51 3.39 2.83
CA PRO A 84 -11.53 4.84 2.65
C PRO A 84 -11.88 5.59 3.94
N ARG A 85 -12.64 4.99 4.87
CA ARG A 85 -12.86 5.58 6.21
C ARG A 85 -11.59 5.60 7.05
N VAL A 86 -10.81 4.52 7.04
CA VAL A 86 -9.51 4.45 7.74
C VAL A 86 -8.55 5.50 7.18
N VAL A 87 -8.46 5.63 5.86
CA VAL A 87 -7.58 6.62 5.21
C VAL A 87 -8.05 8.05 5.48
N LYS A 88 -9.37 8.31 5.48
CA LYS A 88 -9.90 9.63 5.84
C LYS A 88 -9.66 9.96 7.32
N ALA A 89 -9.75 8.99 8.20
CA ALA A 89 -9.41 9.17 9.61
C ALA A 89 -7.93 9.51 9.75
N ASP A 90 -7.04 8.75 9.13
CA ASP A 90 -5.59 9.02 9.09
C ASP A 90 -5.29 10.45 8.61
N VAL A 91 -5.85 10.87 7.48
CA VAL A 91 -5.68 12.24 6.95
C VAL A 91 -6.30 13.30 7.87
N ALA A 92 -7.39 13.01 8.59
CA ALA A 92 -7.99 13.94 9.53
C ALA A 92 -7.19 14.08 10.84
N PHE A 93 -6.57 12.98 11.31
CA PHE A 93 -5.75 12.97 12.53
C PHE A 93 -4.37 13.58 12.30
N TYR A 94 -3.78 13.33 11.14
CA TYR A 94 -2.39 13.67 10.87
C TYR A 94 -2.17 14.69 9.74
N GLY A 95 -3.19 14.97 8.94
CA GLY A 95 -3.07 15.81 7.75
C GLY A 95 -2.66 15.02 6.51
N THR A 96 -2.58 15.69 5.35
CA THR A 96 -2.03 15.11 4.11
C THR A 96 -0.52 14.88 4.19
N ASP A 97 0.14 15.60 5.09
CA ASP A 97 1.52 15.36 5.48
C ASP A 97 1.47 14.41 6.67
N ALA A 98 1.85 13.14 6.51
CA ALA A 98 1.99 12.23 7.65
C ALA A 98 2.86 12.89 8.74
N PRO A 99 2.61 12.67 10.03
CA PRO A 99 3.48 13.18 11.06
C PRO A 99 4.75 12.35 10.94
N SER A 100 5.77 12.94 10.33
CA SER A 100 7.07 13.00 10.96
C SER A 100 7.44 11.80 11.85
N ALA A 101 7.86 10.69 11.24
CA ALA A 101 9.05 10.00 11.75
C ALA A 101 10.35 10.76 11.37
N ALA A 102 10.26 11.88 10.62
CA ALA A 102 11.43 12.61 10.14
C ALA A 102 11.23 14.12 9.87
N ARG A 103 10.46 14.84 10.70
CA ARG A 103 10.68 16.30 10.89
C ARG A 103 11.39 16.54 12.23
N GLY A 104 12.33 15.66 12.52
CA GLY A 104 13.31 15.91 13.56
C GLY A 104 14.17 17.10 13.20
N ILE A 105 14.60 17.81 14.23
CA ILE A 105 15.71 18.73 14.13
C ILE A 105 16.89 17.94 13.51
N PRO A 106 17.45 18.38 12.37
CA PRO A 106 18.65 17.79 11.78
C PRO A 106 19.71 17.58 12.86
N SER A 107 20.49 16.51 12.84
CA SER A 107 21.74 16.45 13.59
C SER A 107 22.75 17.46 13.05
N ALA A 108 23.50 18.11 13.95
CA ALA A 108 24.65 18.90 13.55
C ALA A 108 25.77 17.98 13.04
N SER A 109 26.63 18.53 12.18
CA SER A 109 27.85 17.92 11.68
C SER A 109 27.70 16.82 10.62
N TYR A 110 26.57 16.79 9.90
CA TYR A 110 26.35 15.87 8.78
C TYR A 110 25.99 16.61 7.49
N PHE A 111 26.50 16.09 6.36
CA PHE A 111 26.14 16.54 5.00
C PHE A 111 24.83 15.91 4.56
N ARG A 112 23.93 16.71 3.95
CA ARG A 112 22.59 16.31 3.53
C ARG A 112 22.30 16.78 2.12
N PRO A 113 22.11 15.89 1.15
CA PRO A 113 21.68 16.27 -0.19
C PRO A 113 20.18 16.63 -0.21
N ASP A 114 19.84 17.74 -0.82
CA ASP A 114 18.46 18.18 -1.10
C ASP A 114 18.41 18.83 -2.48
N GLY A 115 17.91 18.06 -3.46
CA GLY A 115 17.96 18.42 -4.88
C GLY A 115 19.39 18.56 -5.39
N GLU A 116 19.69 19.73 -5.98
CA GLU A 116 21.02 20.10 -6.49
C GLU A 116 21.96 20.66 -5.41
N ARG A 117 21.53 20.69 -4.13
CA ARG A 117 22.26 21.33 -3.04
C ARG A 117 22.65 20.32 -1.95
N ILE A 118 23.79 20.54 -1.30
CA ILE A 118 24.24 19.76 -0.14
C ILE A 118 24.34 20.69 1.07
N PHE A 119 23.54 20.43 2.10
CA PHE A 119 23.51 21.19 3.35
C PHE A 119 24.39 20.53 4.42
N TYR A 120 25.14 21.32 5.18
CA TYR A 120 25.92 20.91 6.33
C TYR A 120 25.58 21.81 7.53
N TYR A 121 24.93 21.25 8.55
CA TYR A 121 24.49 22.03 9.70
C TYR A 121 25.58 22.07 10.78
N THR A 122 26.09 23.25 11.11
CA THR A 122 27.19 23.41 12.09
C THR A 122 26.70 23.58 13.51
N LYS A 123 25.56 24.28 13.70
CA LYS A 123 24.98 24.52 15.02
C LYS A 123 23.48 24.62 14.91
N ILE A 124 22.80 23.99 15.87
CA ILE A 124 21.35 24.07 15.98
C ILE A 124 21.01 24.61 17.36
N SER A 125 20.30 25.74 17.39
CA SER A 125 19.78 26.28 18.65
C SER A 125 18.46 25.58 18.96
N GLY A 126 18.49 24.61 19.86
CA GLY A 126 17.30 23.84 20.26
C GLY A 126 16.16 24.69 20.82
N ALA A 127 16.43 25.91 21.30
CA ALA A 127 15.42 26.83 21.83
C ALA A 127 14.67 27.62 20.74
N ASP A 128 15.31 27.91 19.60
CA ASP A 128 14.79 28.83 18.58
C ASP A 128 14.49 28.17 17.23
N ASN A 129 14.69 26.85 17.11
CA ASN A 129 14.57 26.07 15.87
C ASN A 129 15.35 26.68 14.68
N LYS A 130 16.42 27.39 15.01
CA LYS A 130 17.31 28.09 14.08
C LYS A 130 18.54 27.25 13.83
N VAL A 131 18.84 27.05 12.56
CA VAL A 131 20.01 26.30 12.14
C VAL A 131 20.99 27.22 11.42
N THR A 132 22.27 27.03 11.76
CA THR A 132 23.40 27.67 11.09
C THR A 132 24.20 26.58 10.40
N GLY A 133 24.58 26.81 9.15
CA GLY A 133 25.27 25.82 8.36
C GLY A 133 25.85 26.36 7.07
N ILE A 134 26.37 25.43 6.28
CA ILE A 134 26.99 25.65 4.99
C ILE A 134 26.13 24.93 3.95
N CYS A 135 25.87 25.55 2.82
CA CYS A 135 25.25 24.91 1.68
C CYS A 135 26.23 24.92 0.50
N LEU A 136 26.31 23.80 -0.21
CA LEU A 136 27.09 23.61 -1.42
C LEU A 136 26.11 23.47 -2.58
N ASN A 137 26.22 24.30 -3.62
CA ASN A 137 25.47 24.08 -4.86
C ASN A 137 26.23 23.09 -5.75
N THR A 138 25.54 22.09 -6.30
CA THR A 138 26.12 20.98 -7.09
C THR A 138 25.80 21.10 -8.59
N ASP A 139 25.45 22.30 -9.05
CA ASP A 139 25.36 22.59 -10.48
C ASP A 139 26.73 22.45 -11.14
N LEU A 140 26.83 21.56 -12.13
CA LEU A 140 28.10 21.16 -12.75
C LEU A 140 28.76 22.27 -13.61
N ASP A 141 28.08 23.38 -13.92
CA ASP A 141 28.52 24.35 -14.94
C ASP A 141 28.90 25.74 -14.41
N SER A 142 28.85 25.97 -13.10
CA SER A 142 29.30 27.21 -12.49
C SER A 142 29.97 26.89 -11.17
N THR A 143 31.12 27.53 -10.90
CA THR A 143 31.86 27.51 -9.63
C THR A 143 30.99 27.08 -8.46
N SER A 144 31.35 25.98 -7.80
CA SER A 144 30.65 25.43 -6.65
C SER A 144 30.50 26.50 -5.56
N ASP A 145 29.38 27.22 -5.60
CA ASP A 145 29.11 28.33 -4.71
C ASP A 145 28.79 27.78 -3.33
N VAL A 146 29.71 28.03 -2.39
CA VAL A 146 29.57 27.68 -0.98
C VAL A 146 28.99 28.90 -0.28
N TYR A 147 27.77 28.79 0.24
CA TYR A 147 27.15 29.85 1.02
C TYR A 147 26.83 29.41 2.43
N THR A 148 27.19 30.27 3.38
CA THR A 148 26.87 30.08 4.80
C THR A 148 25.50 30.69 5.05
N PHE A 149 24.60 29.92 5.66
CA PHE A 149 23.33 30.43 6.15
C PHE A 149 23.34 30.48 7.67
N SER A 150 22.75 31.54 8.22
CA SER A 150 22.58 31.75 9.64
C SER A 150 21.10 31.95 9.93
N ALA A 151 20.62 31.32 10.99
CA ALA A 151 19.23 31.45 11.46
C ALA A 151 18.15 31.04 10.46
N LEU A 152 18.37 29.96 9.69
CA LEU A 152 17.31 29.35 8.90
C LEU A 152 16.29 28.72 9.86
N GLU A 153 15.03 29.17 9.80
CA GLU A 153 13.95 28.62 10.61
C GLU A 153 13.44 27.32 9.99
N LEU A 154 13.52 26.23 10.76
CA LEU A 154 12.93 24.96 10.36
C LEU A 154 11.42 24.98 10.64
N SER A 155 10.63 24.64 9.63
CA SER A 155 9.18 24.48 9.77
C SER A 155 8.85 23.15 10.46
N GLY A 156 8.62 23.16 11.77
CA GLY A 156 8.09 21.97 12.47
C GLY A 156 8.39 21.87 13.96
N ARG A 157 7.41 21.32 14.68
CA ARG A 157 7.24 21.06 16.11
C ARG A 157 8.54 20.84 16.92
N GLN A 158 8.60 21.49 18.08
CA GLN A 158 9.82 21.86 18.83
C GLN A 158 10.51 20.81 19.71
N ASP A 159 10.02 19.58 19.86
CA ASP A 159 10.43 18.84 21.06
C ASP A 159 11.47 17.72 20.89
N GLN A 160 11.80 17.24 19.68
CA GLN A 160 12.53 15.97 19.61
C GLN A 160 13.48 15.84 18.40
N PHE A 161 14.76 15.57 18.68
CA PHE A 161 15.81 15.28 17.69
C PHE A 161 15.54 13.95 17.00
N THR A 162 15.31 13.94 15.70
CA THR A 162 15.18 12.70 14.91
C THR A 162 16.12 12.81 13.73
N ASP A 163 17.24 12.08 13.77
CA ASP A 163 18.19 12.08 12.67
C ASP A 163 17.86 10.94 11.68
N SER A 164 17.27 11.30 10.54
CA SER A 164 16.91 10.36 9.47
C SER A 164 18.12 9.71 8.78
N LEU A 165 19.36 10.17 9.04
CA LEU A 165 20.59 9.55 8.49
C LEU A 165 20.85 8.15 9.02
N ILE A 166 20.41 7.85 10.25
CA ILE A 166 20.55 6.52 10.86
C ILE A 166 19.69 5.48 10.13
N GLN A 167 18.56 5.90 9.55
CA GLN A 167 17.65 5.02 8.80
C GLN A 167 18.33 4.38 7.58
N GLY A 168 19.31 5.08 6.96
CA GLY A 168 20.12 4.54 5.88
C GLY A 168 21.24 3.58 6.34
N SER A 169 21.59 3.62 7.64
CA SER A 169 22.68 2.84 8.23
C SER A 169 22.21 1.53 8.86
N LEU A 170 20.91 1.39 9.16
CA LEU A 170 20.31 0.11 9.52
C LEU A 170 20.18 -0.77 8.27
N ALA A 171 21.10 -1.70 8.11
CA ALA A 171 21.04 -2.71 7.06
C ALA A 171 19.82 -3.62 7.26
N MET A 172 18.71 -3.29 6.59
CA MET A 172 17.57 -4.21 6.51
C MET A 172 17.92 -5.43 5.65
N PRO A 173 17.45 -6.63 6.03
CA PRO A 173 17.50 -7.77 5.14
C PRO A 173 16.88 -7.42 3.77
N PRO A 174 17.48 -7.84 2.64
CA PRO A 174 17.05 -7.40 1.31
C PRO A 174 15.56 -7.60 1.05
N VAL A 175 15.02 -8.76 1.44
CA VAL A 175 13.61 -9.12 1.27
C VAL A 175 12.68 -8.17 2.04
N LEU A 176 13.03 -7.86 3.30
CA LEU A 176 12.24 -6.98 4.15
C LEU A 176 12.25 -5.55 3.60
N SER A 177 13.40 -5.08 3.13
CA SER A 177 13.55 -3.74 2.55
C SER A 177 12.66 -3.55 1.32
N ILE A 178 12.55 -4.56 0.45
CA ILE A 178 11.68 -4.53 -0.73
C ILE A 178 10.22 -4.47 -0.28
N LEU A 179 9.83 -5.33 0.65
CA LEU A 179 8.45 -5.40 1.15
C LEU A 179 8.00 -4.06 1.77
N VAL A 180 8.83 -3.48 2.64
CA VAL A 180 8.54 -2.18 3.29
C VAL A 180 8.45 -1.07 2.25
N LYS A 181 9.40 -0.98 1.31
CA LYS A 181 9.36 0.05 0.24
C LYS A 181 8.11 -0.07 -0.62
N LYS A 182 7.70 -1.31 -0.96
CA LYS A 182 6.52 -1.57 -1.78
C LYS A 182 5.21 -1.29 -1.02
N LEU A 183 5.12 -1.62 0.26
CA LEU A 183 3.99 -1.25 1.12
C LEU A 183 3.89 0.27 1.31
N ALA A 184 5.01 0.95 1.54
CA ALA A 184 5.06 2.41 1.66
C ALA A 184 4.58 3.08 0.37
N ALA A 185 5.07 2.64 -0.79
CA ALA A 185 4.63 3.14 -2.09
C ALA A 185 3.12 2.93 -2.31
N MET A 186 2.58 1.76 -1.92
CA MET A 186 1.15 1.50 -1.99
C MET A 186 0.34 2.41 -1.06
N ASN A 187 0.84 2.70 0.15
CA ASN A 187 0.18 3.60 1.09
C ASN A 187 0.12 5.04 0.53
N VAL A 188 1.19 5.52 -0.09
CA VAL A 188 1.20 6.83 -0.76
C VAL A 188 0.14 6.90 -1.87
N VAL A 189 0.04 5.86 -2.71
CA VAL A 189 -0.99 5.77 -3.75
C VAL A 189 -2.39 5.75 -3.14
N LEU A 190 -2.60 4.96 -2.08
CA LEU A 190 -3.85 4.85 -1.35
C LEU A 190 -4.34 6.20 -0.82
N LYS A 191 -3.47 6.93 -0.10
CA LYS A 191 -3.78 8.27 0.44
C LYS A 191 -4.09 9.26 -0.69
N LYS A 192 -3.28 9.26 -1.75
CA LYS A 192 -3.48 10.14 -2.92
C LYS A 192 -4.81 9.88 -3.63
N CYS A 193 -5.21 8.63 -3.78
CA CYS A 193 -6.50 8.26 -4.39
C CYS A 193 -7.68 8.64 -3.49
N ALA A 194 -7.54 8.52 -2.16
CA ALA A 194 -8.59 8.88 -1.22
C ALA A 194 -8.81 10.39 -1.12
N THR A 195 -7.76 11.21 -1.22
CA THR A 195 -7.83 12.68 -1.10
C THR A 195 -8.25 13.37 -2.40
N ARG A 196 -7.93 12.81 -3.58
CA ARG A 196 -8.29 13.38 -4.88
C ARG A 196 -9.79 13.28 -5.25
N GLY A 197 -10.55 12.44 -4.55
CA GLY A 197 -12.01 12.33 -4.71
C GLY A 197 -12.50 10.92 -5.05
N THR A 198 -13.83 10.77 -5.08
CA THR A 198 -14.51 9.47 -5.19
C THR A 198 -14.24 8.76 -6.52
N GLY A 199 -14.07 9.48 -7.62
CA GLY A 199 -13.74 8.89 -8.93
C GLY A 199 -12.37 8.18 -8.94
N TYR A 200 -11.35 8.81 -8.36
CA TYR A 200 -10.02 8.20 -8.22
C TYR A 200 -10.04 6.99 -7.28
N TRP A 201 -10.83 7.07 -6.20
CA TRP A 201 -11.05 5.93 -5.31
C TRP A 201 -11.71 4.75 -6.04
N LEU A 202 -12.75 5.00 -6.84
CA LEU A 202 -13.42 3.95 -7.61
C LEU A 202 -12.46 3.28 -8.60
N CYS A 203 -11.60 4.06 -9.26
CA CYS A 203 -10.56 3.52 -10.14
C CYS A 203 -9.58 2.63 -9.36
N PHE A 204 -9.12 3.07 -8.20
CA PHE A 204 -8.27 2.26 -7.33
C PHE A 204 -8.98 1.00 -6.84
N SER A 205 -10.27 1.09 -6.49
CA SER A 205 -11.09 -0.02 -6.02
C SER A 205 -11.32 -1.12 -7.07
N SER A 206 -11.02 -0.87 -8.35
CA SER A 206 -10.99 -1.92 -9.38
C SER A 206 -10.03 -3.07 -9.03
N MET A 207 -8.96 -2.77 -8.30
CA MET A 207 -8.08 -3.81 -7.74
C MET A 207 -8.84 -4.71 -6.77
N GLY A 208 -9.69 -4.13 -5.93
CA GLY A 208 -10.55 -4.87 -5.01
C GLY A 208 -11.52 -5.80 -5.74
N LEU A 209 -12.09 -5.35 -6.86
CA LEU A 209 -12.92 -6.21 -7.72
C LEU A 209 -12.11 -7.41 -8.23
N ALA A 210 -10.92 -7.17 -8.79
CA ALA A 210 -10.06 -8.26 -9.26
C ALA A 210 -9.73 -9.27 -8.14
N LEU A 211 -9.48 -8.79 -6.92
CA LEU A 211 -9.22 -9.62 -5.75
C LEU A 211 -10.45 -10.43 -5.31
N ILE A 212 -11.66 -9.87 -5.41
CA ILE A 212 -12.91 -10.60 -5.11
C ILE A 212 -13.08 -11.79 -6.05
N ALA A 213 -12.74 -11.65 -7.33
CA ALA A 213 -12.91 -12.73 -8.30
C ALA A 213 -11.97 -13.94 -8.07
N VAL A 214 -10.93 -13.78 -7.25
CA VAL A 214 -10.02 -14.89 -6.89
C VAL A 214 -10.77 -16.05 -6.22
N ILE A 215 -11.91 -15.80 -5.57
CA ILE A 215 -12.75 -16.86 -5.00
C ILE A 215 -13.16 -17.92 -6.03
N GLY A 216 -13.24 -17.55 -7.31
CA GLY A 216 -13.55 -18.47 -8.40
C GLY A 216 -12.55 -19.60 -8.60
N LEU A 217 -11.33 -19.42 -8.07
CA LEU A 217 -10.25 -20.37 -8.21
C LEU A 217 -10.29 -21.51 -7.18
N ARG A 218 -11.29 -21.50 -6.28
CA ARG A 218 -11.44 -22.51 -5.21
C ARG A 218 -11.78 -23.92 -5.69
N TYR A 219 -12.25 -24.07 -6.93
CA TYR A 219 -12.72 -25.34 -7.51
C TYR A 219 -11.96 -25.74 -8.78
N VAL A 220 -10.73 -25.25 -8.96
CA VAL A 220 -9.95 -25.53 -10.19
C VAL A 220 -9.42 -26.95 -10.17
N SER A 221 -8.94 -27.42 -9.01
CA SER A 221 -8.34 -28.73 -8.84
C SER A 221 -9.11 -29.57 -7.81
N LYS A 222 -8.94 -30.90 -7.89
CA LYS A 222 -9.34 -31.81 -6.79
C LYS A 222 -8.41 -31.67 -5.58
N TRP A 223 -7.21 -31.14 -5.81
CA TRP A 223 -6.16 -31.02 -4.80
C TRP A 223 -6.20 -29.65 -4.16
N ARG A 224 -6.71 -29.58 -2.92
CA ARG A 224 -6.84 -28.33 -2.16
C ARG A 224 -5.54 -27.54 -2.06
N LEU A 225 -4.39 -28.22 -2.01
CA LEU A 225 -3.08 -27.55 -1.98
C LEU A 225 -2.80 -26.77 -3.27
N VAL A 226 -3.21 -27.30 -4.42
CA VAL A 226 -3.05 -26.64 -5.72
C VAL A 226 -3.94 -25.41 -5.78
N ASP A 227 -5.18 -25.49 -5.30
CA ASP A 227 -6.09 -24.33 -5.27
C ASP A 227 -5.55 -23.24 -4.33
N VAL A 228 -5.04 -23.60 -3.15
CA VAL A 228 -4.39 -22.66 -2.22
C VAL A 228 -3.21 -21.95 -2.88
N MET A 229 -2.30 -22.70 -3.51
CA MET A 229 -1.13 -22.11 -4.18
C MET A 229 -1.54 -21.21 -5.34
N LEU A 230 -2.53 -21.62 -6.11
CA LEU A 230 -3.04 -20.84 -7.25
C LEU A 230 -3.71 -19.54 -6.77
N VAL A 231 -4.52 -19.60 -5.71
CA VAL A 231 -5.13 -18.42 -5.05
C VAL A 231 -4.04 -17.45 -4.56
N ILE A 232 -3.00 -17.94 -3.90
CA ILE A 232 -1.90 -17.10 -3.40
C ILE A 232 -1.12 -16.47 -4.57
N CYS A 233 -0.77 -17.25 -5.59
CA CYS A 233 -0.05 -16.77 -6.76
C CYS A 233 -0.83 -15.70 -7.52
N VAL A 234 -2.12 -15.93 -7.80
CA VAL A 234 -2.97 -14.96 -8.52
C VAL A 234 -3.18 -13.71 -7.68
N THR A 235 -3.43 -13.84 -6.37
CA THR A 235 -3.56 -12.68 -5.47
C THR A 235 -2.30 -11.83 -5.45
N THR A 236 -1.14 -12.46 -5.32
CA THR A 236 0.16 -11.77 -5.32
C THR A 236 0.41 -11.11 -6.68
N GLY A 237 0.07 -11.78 -7.78
CA GLY A 237 0.15 -11.25 -9.13
C GLY A 237 -0.71 -10.01 -9.35
N ILE A 238 -1.96 -10.01 -8.87
CA ILE A 238 -2.87 -8.85 -8.95
C ILE A 238 -2.29 -7.66 -8.16
N ILE A 239 -1.81 -7.90 -6.94
CA ILE A 239 -1.20 -6.85 -6.10
C ILE A 239 0.06 -6.29 -6.77
N ALA A 240 0.95 -7.17 -7.25
CA ALA A 240 2.19 -6.77 -7.91
C ALA A 240 1.91 -5.97 -9.20
N PHE A 241 0.98 -6.43 -10.03
CA PHE A 241 0.59 -5.74 -11.26
C PHE A 241 0.04 -4.33 -10.98
N ASN A 242 -0.87 -4.20 -10.01
CA ASN A 242 -1.42 -2.90 -9.64
C ASN A 242 -0.33 -1.98 -9.09
N LEU A 243 0.54 -2.50 -8.23
CA LEU A 243 1.63 -1.72 -7.68
C LEU A 243 2.59 -1.22 -8.76
N LEU A 244 2.97 -2.08 -9.71
CA LEU A 244 3.81 -1.70 -10.85
C LEU A 244 3.13 -0.62 -11.71
N GLY A 245 1.82 -0.78 -11.98
CA GLY A 245 1.04 0.18 -12.77
C GLY A 245 0.91 1.56 -12.13
N TYR A 246 0.93 1.66 -10.80
CA TYR A 246 0.84 2.96 -10.10
C TYR A 246 2.18 3.58 -9.73
N THR A 247 3.28 2.81 -9.68
CA THR A 247 4.57 3.28 -9.10
C THR A 247 5.76 3.29 -10.07
N ASN A 248 5.80 2.39 -11.06
CA ASN A 248 6.98 2.24 -11.91
C ASN A 248 6.83 2.96 -13.25
N SER A 249 7.79 3.85 -13.55
CA SER A 249 7.88 4.54 -14.85
C SER A 249 8.11 3.60 -16.03
N SER A 250 8.76 2.44 -15.82
CA SER A 250 8.98 1.44 -16.88
C SER A 250 7.69 0.85 -17.44
N PHE A 251 6.59 0.89 -16.67
CA PHE A 251 5.27 0.42 -17.13
C PHE A 251 4.50 1.53 -17.88
N ALA A 252 5.01 2.77 -17.90
CA ALA A 252 4.35 3.90 -18.54
C ALA A 252 4.18 3.69 -20.05
N ALA A 253 5.21 3.22 -20.76
CA ALA A 253 5.14 3.02 -22.21
C ALA A 253 4.06 1.98 -22.62
N VAL A 254 3.92 0.91 -21.84
CA VAL A 254 2.87 -0.11 -22.04
C VAL A 254 1.50 0.47 -21.70
N SER A 255 1.40 1.16 -20.56
CA SER A 255 0.18 1.84 -20.13
C SER A 255 -0.31 2.85 -21.17
N ASP A 256 0.58 3.67 -21.72
CA ASP A 256 0.29 4.71 -22.71
C ASP A 256 -0.19 4.12 -24.03
N SER A 257 0.41 3.00 -24.45
CA SER A 257 -0.02 2.27 -25.65
C SER A 257 -1.45 1.74 -25.49
N VAL A 258 -1.75 1.13 -24.33
CA VAL A 258 -3.10 0.63 -24.01
C VAL A 258 -4.09 1.78 -23.87
N ASN A 259 -3.69 2.89 -23.23
CA ASN A 259 -4.51 4.09 -23.11
C ASN A 259 -4.83 4.69 -24.49
N GLY A 260 -3.87 4.68 -25.42
CA GLY A 260 -4.08 5.12 -26.80
C GLY A 260 -5.14 4.29 -27.53
N VAL A 261 -5.16 2.97 -27.32
CA VAL A 261 -6.20 2.08 -27.88
C VAL A 261 -7.55 2.33 -27.21
N LEU A 262 -7.60 2.42 -25.87
CA LEU A 262 -8.82 2.66 -25.11
C LEU A 262 -9.47 4.00 -25.50
N ASN A 263 -8.67 5.05 -25.66
CA ASN A 263 -9.14 6.37 -26.09
C ASN A 263 -9.70 6.35 -27.52
N LYS A 264 -9.09 5.60 -28.45
CA LYS A 264 -9.62 5.40 -29.81
C LYS A 264 -10.96 4.66 -29.81
N LEU A 265 -11.14 3.70 -28.91
CA LEU A 265 -12.39 2.97 -28.71
C LEU A 265 -13.47 3.79 -27.98
N GLY A 266 -13.14 5.00 -27.52
CA GLY A 266 -14.05 5.85 -26.75
C GLY A 266 -14.36 5.33 -25.33
N LEU A 267 -13.73 4.23 -24.92
CA LEU A 267 -13.83 3.67 -23.57
C LEU A 267 -13.09 4.64 -22.62
N PHE A 268 -13.77 5.08 -21.56
CA PHE A 268 -13.28 6.05 -20.56
C PHE A 268 -13.17 7.53 -21.00
N ARG A 269 -13.59 7.91 -22.22
CA ARG A 269 -13.57 9.32 -22.68
C ARG A 269 -14.36 10.29 -21.79
N LYS A 270 -15.37 9.81 -21.07
CA LYS A 270 -16.16 10.59 -20.09
C LYS A 270 -15.62 10.53 -18.65
N LEU A 271 -14.69 9.62 -18.34
CA LEU A 271 -14.05 9.53 -17.04
C LEU A 271 -12.68 10.23 -17.07
N THR A 272 -12.70 11.56 -17.17
CA THR A 272 -11.50 12.42 -17.04
C THR A 272 -10.80 12.29 -15.68
N ALA A 273 -11.42 11.60 -14.72
CA ALA A 273 -10.90 11.29 -13.38
C ALA A 273 -10.06 9.99 -13.32
N VAL A 274 -9.87 9.25 -14.42
CA VAL A 274 -9.11 8.00 -14.40
C VAL A 274 -7.62 8.30 -14.56
N GLY A 275 -6.88 8.28 -13.45
CA GLY A 275 -5.43 8.50 -13.47
C GLY A 275 -4.64 7.43 -14.25
N ASN A 276 -5.13 6.19 -14.31
CA ASN A 276 -4.51 5.06 -15.03
C ASN A 276 -5.59 4.11 -15.63
N PRO A 277 -6.09 4.37 -16.85
CA PRO A 277 -7.17 3.60 -17.45
C PRO A 277 -6.79 2.16 -17.79
N SER A 278 -5.55 1.94 -18.23
CA SER A 278 -4.98 0.63 -18.51
C SER A 278 -5.09 -0.34 -17.33
N VAL A 279 -4.75 0.12 -16.11
CA VAL A 279 -4.80 -0.69 -14.89
C VAL A 279 -6.23 -1.07 -14.54
N VAL A 280 -7.15 -0.10 -14.63
CA VAL A 280 -8.58 -0.33 -14.38
C VAL A 280 -9.15 -1.34 -15.38
N PHE A 281 -8.83 -1.18 -16.67
CA PHE A 281 -9.27 -2.09 -17.71
C PHE A 281 -8.77 -3.52 -17.48
N CYS A 282 -7.47 -3.69 -17.17
CA CYS A 282 -6.92 -5.00 -16.85
C CYS A 282 -7.57 -5.64 -15.61
N ASN A 283 -7.82 -4.86 -14.55
CA ASN A 283 -8.51 -5.36 -13.36
C ASN A 283 -9.94 -5.82 -13.67
N ILE A 284 -10.69 -5.08 -14.50
CA ILE A 284 -12.03 -5.46 -14.94
C ILE A 284 -11.98 -6.74 -15.79
N LEU A 285 -11.00 -6.85 -16.68
CA LEU A 285 -10.81 -8.04 -17.52
C LEU A 285 -10.50 -9.27 -16.65
N ILE A 286 -9.58 -9.14 -15.68
CA ILE A 286 -9.27 -10.19 -14.70
C ILE A 286 -10.54 -10.58 -13.94
N PHE A 287 -11.31 -9.61 -13.47
CA PHE A 287 -12.57 -9.87 -12.77
C PHE A 287 -13.56 -10.68 -13.60
N ILE A 288 -13.79 -10.28 -14.86
CA ILE A 288 -14.70 -10.97 -15.79
C ILE A 288 -14.22 -12.39 -16.06
N VAL A 289 -12.94 -12.57 -16.41
CA VAL A 289 -12.37 -13.88 -16.75
C VAL A 289 -12.44 -14.83 -15.56
N LEU A 290 -12.03 -14.39 -14.37
CA LEU A 290 -12.02 -15.22 -13.17
C LEU A 290 -13.44 -15.54 -12.68
N THR A 291 -14.39 -14.61 -12.82
CA THR A 291 -15.79 -14.85 -12.44
C THR A 291 -16.47 -15.79 -13.45
N ALA A 292 -16.19 -15.66 -14.75
CA ALA A 292 -16.67 -16.61 -15.75
C ALA A 292 -16.10 -18.01 -15.49
N ALA A 293 -14.81 -18.11 -15.17
CA ALA A 293 -14.17 -19.36 -14.77
C ALA A 293 -14.83 -19.95 -13.51
N ALA A 294 -15.13 -19.12 -12.50
CA ALA A 294 -15.83 -19.52 -11.28
C ALA A 294 -17.15 -20.24 -11.58
N VAL A 295 -17.99 -19.63 -12.42
CA VAL A 295 -19.31 -20.16 -12.78
C VAL A 295 -19.19 -21.47 -13.55
N ILE A 296 -18.19 -21.59 -14.44
CA ILE A 296 -17.93 -22.81 -15.20
C ILE A 296 -17.49 -23.94 -14.25
N PHE A 297 -16.54 -23.67 -13.35
CA PHE A 297 -16.02 -24.67 -12.42
C PHE A 297 -17.07 -25.10 -11.38
N GLU A 298 -17.87 -24.17 -10.86
CA GLU A 298 -18.96 -24.48 -9.93
C GLU A 298 -20.01 -25.40 -10.56
N ARG A 299 -20.41 -25.13 -11.80
CA ARG A 299 -21.32 -26.02 -12.55
C ARG A 299 -20.69 -27.39 -12.83
N GLY A 300 -19.39 -27.43 -13.11
CA GLY A 300 -18.65 -28.69 -13.27
C GLY A 300 -18.65 -29.52 -12.00
N HIS A 301 -18.43 -28.89 -10.85
CA HIS A 301 -18.40 -29.54 -9.54
C HIS A 301 -19.77 -30.08 -9.12
N GLN A 302 -20.84 -29.30 -9.29
CA GLN A 302 -22.21 -29.74 -9.00
C GLN A 302 -22.65 -30.97 -9.82
N LYS A 303 -22.22 -31.04 -11.09
CA LYS A 303 -22.48 -32.21 -11.94
C LYS A 303 -21.79 -33.47 -11.43
N GLN A 304 -20.54 -33.36 -10.94
CA GLN A 304 -19.81 -34.48 -10.36
C GLN A 304 -20.47 -35.00 -9.08
N LEU A 305 -20.86 -34.10 -8.17
CA LEU A 305 -21.59 -34.46 -6.94
C LEU A 305 -22.93 -35.13 -7.25
N SER A 306 -23.66 -34.64 -8.25
CA SER A 306 -24.95 -35.23 -8.65
C SER A 306 -24.77 -36.63 -9.25
N ALA A 307 -23.72 -36.86 -10.03
CA ALA A 307 -23.40 -38.18 -10.59
C ALA A 307 -23.04 -39.19 -9.50
N GLU A 308 -22.20 -38.80 -8.52
CA GLU A 308 -21.83 -39.66 -7.40
C GLU A 308 -23.03 -39.99 -6.47
N SER A 309 -24.00 -39.09 -6.32
CA SER A 309 -25.22 -39.35 -5.55
C SER A 309 -26.25 -40.25 -6.25
N GLY A 310 -26.21 -40.32 -7.58
CA GLY A 310 -27.12 -41.14 -8.38
C GLY A 310 -26.76 -42.63 -8.37
N ASP A 311 -25.48 -42.97 -8.23
CA ASP A 311 -24.98 -44.35 -8.24
C ASP A 311 -25.19 -45.10 -6.91
N VAL A 312 -25.72 -44.47 -5.86
CA VAL A 312 -25.98 -45.10 -4.53
C VAL A 312 -27.40 -45.71 -4.44
N SER A 313 -28.11 -45.80 -5.56
CA SER A 313 -29.47 -46.37 -5.64
C SER A 313 -29.54 -47.67 -6.46
N LEU A 314 -28.68 -48.64 -6.13
CA LEU A 314 -28.78 -50.03 -6.58
C LEU A 314 -28.50 -50.99 -5.41
#